data_AF-A0A847BU01-F1
#
_entry.id   AF-A0A847BU01-F1
#
_cell.length_a   1.000
_cell.length_b   1.000
_cell.length_c   1.000
_cell.angle_alpha   90.00
_cell.angle_beta   90.00
_cell.angle_gamma   90.00
#
_symmetry.space_group_name_H-M   'P 1'
#
loop_
_entity.id
_entity.type
_entity.pdbx_description
1 polymer ?
#
loop_
_entity_poly.entity_id
_entity_poly.type
_entity_poly.pdbx_seq_one_letter_code
_entity_poly.pdbx_strand_id
1 'polypeptide(L)' 'MAHHIAVGIVEGPFANFTGIVEEYDMEHGKLRLNVSIFGRSTPVEILYSQVEKIV' A
#
# COMPACT_ATOMS: atom_id res chain seq x y z
N MET A 1 8.04 12.15 -0.08
CA MET A 1 8.59 11.85 1.27
C MET A 1 7.76 10.77 1.99
N ALA A 2 7.51 9.60 1.35
CA ALA A 2 6.66 8.57 1.96
C ALA A 2 7.37 7.23 2.28
N HIS A 3 8.66 7.08 1.98
CA HIS A 3 9.41 5.80 1.97
C HIS A 3 9.53 5.00 3.29
N HIS A 4 8.78 5.32 4.35
CA HIS A 4 8.96 4.71 5.67
C HIS A 4 7.65 4.25 6.34
N ILE A 5 6.50 4.45 5.69
CA ILE A 5 5.20 4.11 6.30
C ILE A 5 4.73 2.79 5.72
N ALA A 6 4.65 1.77 6.59
CA ALA A 6 4.08 0.47 6.27
C ALA A 6 2.59 0.45 6.59
N VAL A 7 1.79 -0.10 5.67
CA VAL A 7 0.35 -0.31 5.83
C VAL A 7 -0.01 -1.74 5.46
N GLY A 8 -0.97 -2.31 6.17
CA GLY A 8 -1.57 -3.60 5.82
C GLY A 8 -2.70 -3.39 4.83
N ILE A 9 -2.76 -4.20 3.78
CA ILE A 9 -3.87 -4.20 2.82
C ILE A 9 -4.93 -5.18 3.34
N VAL A 10 -6.15 -4.70 3.54
CA VAL A 10 -7.24 -5.47 4.18
C VAL A 10 -8.32 -5.93 3.20
N GLU A 11 -8.30 -5.44 1.95
CA GLU A 11 -9.29 -5.77 0.93
C GLU A 11 -8.67 -5.96 -0.46
N GLY A 12 -9.33 -6.74 -1.31
CA GLY A 12 -8.97 -6.91 -2.71
C GLY A 12 -7.93 -8.02 -2.96
N PRO A 13 -7.33 -8.07 -4.16
CA PRO A 13 -6.43 -9.16 -4.58
C PRO A 13 -5.11 -9.20 -3.80
N PHE A 14 -4.77 -8.09 -3.13
CA PHE A 14 -3.57 -7.96 -2.30
C PHE A 14 -3.90 -8.00 -0.80
N ALA A 15 -5.10 -8.42 -0.41
CA ALA A 15 -5.46 -8.57 1.00
C ALA A 15 -4.46 -9.48 1.74
N ASN A 16 -4.15 -9.11 2.98
CA ASN A 16 -3.15 -9.73 3.87
C ASN A 16 -1.69 -9.48 3.48
N PHE A 17 -1.41 -8.73 2.41
CA PHE A 17 -0.06 -8.23 2.16
C PHE A 17 0.20 -6.91 2.89
N THR A 18 1.48 -6.63 3.16
CA THR A 18 1.94 -5.34 3.64
C THR A 18 2.62 -4.59 2.50
N GLY A 19 2.36 -3.28 2.40
CA GLY A 19 3.01 -2.39 1.45
C GLY A 19 3.71 -1.22 2.14
N ILE A 20 4.75 -0.70 1.51
CA ILE A 20 5.36 0.59 1.89
C ILE A 20 4.75 1.67 1.01
N VAL A 21 4.27 2.75 1.62
CA VAL A 21 3.71 3.89 0.87
C VAL A 21 4.85 4.60 0.11
N GLU A 22 4.70 4.75 -1.20
CA GLU A 22 5.63 5.53 -2.03
C GLU A 22 5.08 6.93 -2.30
N GLU A 23 3.76 7.03 -2.50
CA GLU A 23 3.09 8.28 -2.85
C GLU A 23 1.64 8.31 -2.34
N TYR A 24 1.18 9.52 -2.03
CA TYR A 24 -0.20 9.81 -1.62
C TYR A 24 -0.89 10.56 -2.76
N ASP A 25 -1.87 9.93 -3.40
CA ASP A 25 -2.76 10.58 -4.35
C ASP A 25 -4.02 11.04 -3.61
N MET A 26 -3.96 12.27 -3.10
CA MET A 26 -5.05 12.87 -2.34
C MET A 26 -6.25 13.25 -3.21
N GLU A 27 -6.03 13.48 -4.51
CA GLU A 27 -7.08 13.86 -5.46
C GLU A 27 -8.00 12.67 -5.74
N HIS A 28 -7.43 11.49 -5.94
CA HIS A 28 -8.18 10.28 -6.27
C HIS A 28 -8.42 9.37 -5.07
N GLY A 29 -7.93 9.73 -3.88
CA GLY A 29 -8.09 8.91 -2.68
C GLY A 29 -7.33 7.57 -2.75
N LYS A 30 -6.14 7.59 -3.37
CA LYS A 30 -5.31 6.40 -3.57
C LYS A 30 -3.93 6.54 -2.93
N LEU A 31 -3.31 5.40 -2.72
CA LEU A 31 -1.92 5.23 -2.34
C LEU A 31 -1.20 4.44 -3.42
N ARG A 32 0.00 4.88 -3.79
CA ARG A 32 0.97 4.03 -4.48
C ARG A 32 1.76 3.28 -3.42
N LEU A 33 1.65 1.97 -3.42
CA LEU A 33 2.37 1.09 -2.49
C LEU A 33 3.41 0.26 -3.22
N ASN A 34 4.52 -0.03 -2.56
CA ASN A 34 5.43 -1.10 -2.95
C ASN A 34 5.16 -2.33 -2.09
N VAL A 35 4.64 -3.40 -2.71
CA VAL A 35 4.36 -4.67 -2.03
C VAL A 35 5.46 -5.67 -2.39
N SER A 36 6.03 -6.33 -1.38
CA SER A 36 6.99 -7.41 -1.61
C SER A 36 6.25 -8.74 -1.76
N ILE A 37 6.30 -9.33 -2.96
CA ILE A 37 5.67 -10.61 -3.28
C ILE A 37 6.77 -11.54 -3.80
N PHE A 38 7.02 -12.64 -3.08
CA PHE A 38 8.08 -13.61 -3.41
C PHE A 38 9.46 -12.97 -3.65
N GLY A 39 9.82 -11.97 -2.84
CA GLY A 39 11.10 -11.25 -2.95
C GLY A 39 11.17 -10.26 -4.11
N ARG A 40 10.05 -10.01 -4.82
CA ARG A 40 9.96 -9.00 -5.88
C ARG A 40 9.12 -7.82 -5.43
N SER A 41 9.66 -6.61 -5.61
CA SER A 41 8.92 -5.37 -5.43
C SER A 41 7.90 -5.21 -6.55
N THR A 42 6.63 -5.11 -6.16
CA THR A 42 5.50 -4.92 -7.08
C THR A 42 4.80 -3.62 -6.70
N PRO A 43 4.88 -2.56 -7.52
CA PRO A 43 4.13 -1.34 -7.28
C PRO A 43 2.65 -1.57 -7.56
N VAL A 44 1.79 -1.12 -6.67
CA VAL A 44 0.33 -1.23 -6.79
C VAL A 44 -0.34 0.07 -6.37
N GLU A 45 -1.50 0.36 -6.96
CA GLU A 45 -2.39 1.43 -6.51
C GLU A 45 -3.52 0.84 -5.67
N ILE A 46 -3.76 1.41 -4.49
CA ILE A 46 -4.76 0.94 -3.53
C ILE A 46 -5.55 2.13 -2.99
N LEU A 47 -6.85 1.97 -2.74
CA LEU A 47 -7.67 3.02 -2.10
C LEU A 47 -7.33 3.14 -0.61
N TYR A 48 -7.42 4.35 -0.03
CA TYR A 48 -7.21 4.53 1.41
C TYR A 48 -8.10 3.62 2.27
N SER A 49 -9.33 3.36 1.82
CA SER A 49 -10.30 2.52 2.54
C SER A 49 -9.92 1.04 2.61
N GLN A 50 -8.95 0.61 1.79
CA GLN A 50 -8.53 -0.79 1.68
C GLN A 50 -7.23 -1.07 2.45
N VAL A 51 -6.73 -0.09 3.22
CA VAL A 51 -5.53 -0.24 4.03
C VAL A 51 -5.75 0.15 5.47
N GLU A 52 -4.93 -0.44 6.35
CA GLU A 52 -4.85 -0.08 7.76
C GLU A 52 -3.40 0.22 8.14
N LYS A 53 -3.22 1.15 9.08
CA LYS A 53 -1.90 1.45 9.62
C LYS A 53 -1.41 0.29 10.48
N ILE A 54 -0.19 -0.15 10.25
CA ILE A 54 0.48 -1.13 11.11
C ILE A 54 0.99 -0.40 12.36
N VAL A 55 0.65 -0.92 13.55
CA VAL A 55 1.05 -0.36 14.86
C VAL A 55 2.41 -0.88 15.28
#